data_AF-A0A952E8J3-F1
#
_entry.id   AF-A0A952E8J3-F1
#
_cell.length_a   1.000
_cell.length_b   1.000
_cell.length_c   1.000
_cell.angle_alpha   90.00
_cell.angle_beta   90.00
_cell.angle_gamma   90.00
#
_symmetry.space_group_name_H-M   'P 1'
#
loop_
_entity.id
_entity.type
_entity.pdbx_description
1 polymer ?
#
loop_
_entity_poly.entity_id
_entity_poly.type
_entity_poly.pdbx_seq_one_letter_code
_entity_poly.pdbx_strand_id
1 'polypeptide(L)'
;MADSFQKLCEIAKPDPRSEHWAIIDPDMGKLRMIKIEDIYSQLEKLELHTGVPKQVRTHFDTTRNLFLYSWFVYRFMPVAEWHASASLELALKIKSNEKKKGLRKLIELAIENGWIKNEGVSVWKSAKQSYEQRKVMMEEFFNQIKSETTQVYNSEFDYDYIEVLKDTIPPIRNVYAHGKNFLHGGAYLQLQIVSDFINQLFED
;
A
#
# COMPACT_ATOMS: atom_id res chain seq x y z
N MET A 1 8.12 -25.20 6.29
CA MET A 1 6.99 -25.70 7.12
C MET A 1 5.70 -25.37 6.42
N ALA A 2 4.73 -26.30 6.38
CA ALA A 2 3.37 -25.95 5.99
C ALA A 2 2.73 -25.18 7.15
N ASP A 3 2.02 -24.09 6.85
CA ASP A 3 1.22 -23.38 7.85
C ASP A 3 0.09 -24.29 8.31
N SER A 4 -0.05 -24.49 9.61
CA SER A 4 -1.05 -25.38 10.20
C SER A 4 -2.06 -24.58 11.01
N PHE A 5 -3.24 -25.14 11.23
CA PHE A 5 -4.26 -24.53 12.07
C PHE A 5 -3.69 -24.27 13.48
N GLN A 6 -3.78 -23.03 13.95
CA GLN A 6 -3.18 -22.63 15.21
C GLN A 6 -3.78 -23.37 16.40
N LYS A 7 -2.93 -23.74 17.35
CA LYS A 7 -3.37 -24.29 18.63
C LYS A 7 -3.93 -23.17 19.50
N LEU A 8 -4.97 -23.48 20.29
CA LEU A 8 -5.62 -22.51 21.17
C LEU A 8 -4.63 -21.80 22.12
N CYS A 9 -3.57 -22.48 22.58
CA CYS A 9 -2.56 -21.90 23.47
C CYS A 9 -1.51 -21.01 22.77
N GLU A 10 -1.54 -20.93 21.44
CA GLU A 10 -0.58 -20.19 20.62
C GLU A 10 -1.21 -18.98 19.90
N ILE A 11 -2.53 -18.81 19.93
CA ILE A 11 -3.26 -17.77 19.15
C ILE A 11 -2.84 -16.32 19.46
N ALA A 12 -2.30 -16.06 20.65
CA ALA A 12 -1.85 -14.75 21.09
C ALA A 12 -0.32 -14.59 21.02
N LYS A 13 0.40 -15.63 20.55
CA LYS A 13 1.84 -15.57 20.33
C LYS A 13 2.11 -15.07 18.92
N PRO A 14 3.08 -14.15 18.71
CA PRO A 14 3.45 -13.70 17.37
C PRO A 14 3.81 -14.89 16.48
N ASP A 15 3.54 -14.79 15.18
CA ASP A 15 4.12 -15.72 14.21
C ASP A 15 5.65 -15.57 14.24
N PRO A 16 6.44 -16.65 14.25
CA PRO A 16 7.90 -16.55 14.23
C PRO A 16 8.44 -15.65 13.11
N ARG A 17 7.76 -15.57 11.94
CA ARG A 17 8.16 -14.66 10.85
C ARG A 17 8.01 -13.19 11.21
N SER A 18 7.02 -12.84 12.02
CA SER A 18 6.77 -11.47 12.48
C SER A 18 7.84 -10.99 13.46
N GLU A 19 8.45 -11.91 14.21
CA GLU A 19 9.47 -11.60 15.22
C GLU A 19 10.83 -11.20 14.64
N HIS A 20 11.09 -11.38 13.34
CA HIS A 20 12.39 -11.09 12.73
C HIS A 20 12.49 -9.69 12.11
N TRP A 21 11.45 -8.86 12.25
CA TRP A 21 11.43 -7.52 11.69
C TRP A 21 11.95 -6.49 12.69
N ALA A 22 12.76 -5.55 12.19
CA ALA A 22 13.34 -4.49 13.00
C ALA A 22 13.06 -3.12 12.37
N ILE A 23 12.89 -2.12 13.22
CA ILE A 23 12.69 -0.72 12.84
C ILE A 23 13.72 0.16 13.56
N ILE A 24 14.01 1.31 12.99
CA ILE A 24 14.78 2.35 13.69
C ILE A 24 13.80 3.05 14.62
N ASP A 25 14.10 3.02 15.92
CA ASP A 25 13.33 3.70 16.95
C ASP A 25 13.33 5.22 16.67
N PRO A 26 12.16 5.85 16.47
CA PRO A 26 12.08 7.27 16.13
C PRO A 26 12.67 8.19 17.21
N ASP A 27 12.59 7.79 18.48
CA ASP A 27 13.00 8.61 19.61
C ASP A 27 14.48 8.43 19.93
N MET A 28 15.01 7.21 19.76
CA MET A 28 16.38 6.86 20.14
C MET A 28 17.35 6.73 18.96
N GLY A 29 16.86 6.69 17.73
CA GLY A 29 17.66 6.43 16.53
C GLY A 29 18.33 5.04 16.51
N LYS A 30 17.89 4.12 17.37
CA LYS A 30 18.47 2.78 17.55
C LYS A 30 17.61 1.72 16.90
N LEU A 31 18.24 0.67 16.39
CA LEU A 31 17.52 -0.49 15.88
C LEU A 31 16.81 -1.22 17.04
N ARG A 32 15.52 -1.48 16.90
CA ARG A 32 14.75 -2.36 17.80
C ARG A 32 13.83 -3.27 17.01
N MET A 33 13.41 -4.36 17.63
CA MET A 33 12.39 -5.25 17.05
C MET A 33 11.06 -4.50 16.92
N ILE A 34 10.34 -4.77 15.83
CA ILE A 34 8.99 -4.26 15.64
C ILE A 34 8.07 -4.86 16.70
N LYS A 35 7.09 -4.09 17.15
CA LYS A 35 6.02 -4.53 18.03
C LYS A 35 4.67 -4.39 17.31
N ILE A 36 3.65 -5.06 17.82
CA ILE A 36 2.31 -4.95 17.26
C ILE A 36 1.78 -3.51 17.30
N GLU A 37 2.18 -2.71 18.29
CA GLU A 37 1.82 -1.29 18.40
C GLU A 37 2.38 -0.45 17.24
N ASP A 38 3.54 -0.82 16.69
CA ASP A 38 4.10 -0.14 15.52
C ASP A 38 3.27 -0.43 14.26
N ILE A 39 2.76 -1.65 14.14
CA ILE A 39 1.86 -2.05 13.05
C ILE A 39 0.51 -1.35 13.21
N TYR A 40 -0.03 -1.34 14.42
CA TYR A 40 -1.27 -0.62 14.73
C TYR A 40 -1.15 0.87 14.34
N SER A 41 -0.09 1.53 14.78
CA SER A 41 0.15 2.96 14.50
C SER A 41 0.31 3.25 13.01
N GLN A 42 0.81 2.29 12.22
CA GLN A 42 0.87 2.41 10.77
C GLN A 42 -0.52 2.24 10.13
N LEU A 43 -1.30 1.25 10.57
CA LEU A 43 -2.65 0.99 10.07
C LEU A 43 -3.66 2.09 10.44
N GLU A 44 -3.47 2.75 11.57
CA GLU A 44 -4.28 3.89 12.00
C GLU A 44 -4.21 5.03 10.97
N LYS A 45 -3.03 5.26 10.38
CA LYS A 45 -2.81 6.27 9.32
C LYS A 45 -3.50 5.93 8.00
N LEU A 46 -3.97 4.70 7.82
CA LEU A 46 -4.72 4.26 6.65
C LEU A 46 -6.23 4.42 6.84
N GLU A 47 -6.68 5.25 7.78
CA GLU A 47 -8.10 5.52 7.96
C GLU A 47 -8.71 6.18 6.72
N LEU A 48 -9.91 5.70 6.35
CA LEU A 48 -10.70 6.31 5.29
C LEU A 48 -11.51 7.47 5.87
N HIS A 49 -11.48 8.61 5.19
CA HIS A 49 -12.13 9.83 5.68
C HIS A 49 -13.67 9.74 5.65
N THR A 50 -14.35 10.71 6.26
CA THR A 50 -15.77 10.59 6.61
C THR A 50 -16.71 10.65 5.42
N GLY A 51 -16.29 11.31 4.34
CA GLY A 51 -16.97 11.33 3.05
C GLY A 51 -17.07 9.99 2.32
N VAL A 52 -16.19 9.03 2.61
CA VAL A 52 -16.24 7.68 2.00
C VAL A 52 -17.46 6.91 2.50
N PRO A 53 -18.30 6.27 1.66
CA PRO A 53 -19.50 5.57 2.13
C PRO A 53 -19.25 4.58 3.26
N LYS A 54 -20.12 4.57 4.30
CA LYS A 54 -19.95 3.73 5.51
C LYS A 54 -19.66 2.26 5.20
N GLN A 55 -20.36 1.68 4.22
CA GLN A 55 -20.14 0.28 3.82
C GLN A 55 -18.72 0.02 3.28
N VAL A 56 -18.11 1.00 2.60
CA VAL A 56 -16.72 0.91 2.14
C VAL A 56 -15.77 1.02 3.33
N ARG A 57 -16.01 1.97 4.24
CA ARG A 57 -15.20 2.14 5.46
C ARG A 57 -15.18 0.87 6.30
N THR A 58 -16.34 0.30 6.60
CA THR A 58 -16.45 -0.96 7.35
C THR A 58 -15.76 -2.13 6.64
N HIS A 59 -15.89 -2.21 5.30
CA HIS A 59 -15.22 -3.25 4.53
C HIS A 59 -13.69 -3.05 4.56
N PHE A 60 -13.18 -1.82 4.48
CA PHE A 60 -11.75 -1.55 4.57
C PHE A 60 -11.20 -1.70 6.00
N ASP A 61 -11.98 -1.42 7.05
CA ASP A 61 -11.57 -1.69 8.44
C ASP A 61 -11.33 -3.18 8.69
N THR A 62 -12.11 -4.04 8.01
CA THR A 62 -11.85 -5.49 8.03
C THR A 62 -10.47 -5.82 7.43
N THR A 63 -10.06 -5.12 6.37
CA THR A 63 -8.70 -5.21 5.82
C THR A 63 -7.63 -4.82 6.85
N ARG A 64 -7.81 -3.68 7.54
CA ARG A 64 -6.87 -3.23 8.58
C ARG A 64 -6.77 -4.25 9.71
N ASN A 65 -7.90 -4.79 10.16
CA ASN A 65 -7.94 -5.84 11.16
C ASN A 65 -7.22 -7.11 10.68
N LEU A 66 -7.52 -7.62 9.48
CA LEU A 66 -6.84 -8.79 8.91
C LEU A 66 -5.33 -8.61 8.87
N PHE A 67 -4.86 -7.42 8.50
CA PHE A 67 -3.43 -7.10 8.50
C PHE A 67 -2.88 -7.06 9.93
N LEU A 68 -3.56 -6.44 10.88
CA LEU A 68 -3.12 -6.42 12.28
C LEU A 68 -2.99 -7.83 12.85
N TYR A 69 -3.99 -8.69 12.61
CA TYR A 69 -3.97 -10.10 13.03
C TYR A 69 -2.94 -10.94 12.28
N SER A 70 -2.41 -10.45 11.16
CA SER A 70 -1.30 -11.13 10.49
C SER A 70 0.00 -11.14 11.29
N TRP A 71 0.10 -10.29 12.33
CA TRP A 71 1.13 -10.37 13.35
C TRP A 71 1.19 -11.76 14.01
N PHE A 72 0.02 -12.33 14.31
CA PHE A 72 -0.12 -13.66 14.92
C PHE A 72 -0.21 -14.77 13.86
N VAL A 73 -0.76 -14.47 12.69
CA VAL A 73 -0.94 -15.43 11.59
C VAL A 73 -0.40 -14.85 10.29
N TYR A 74 0.87 -15.10 9.98
CA TYR A 74 1.54 -14.46 8.83
C TYR A 74 0.76 -14.61 7.50
N ARG A 75 0.06 -15.73 7.31
CA ARG A 75 -0.76 -16.01 6.12
C ARG A 75 -2.00 -15.13 5.98
N PHE A 76 -2.36 -14.33 6.96
CA PHE A 76 -3.43 -13.34 6.83
C PHE A 76 -3.01 -12.12 6.01
N MET A 77 -1.71 -11.88 5.78
CA MET A 77 -1.24 -10.78 4.92
C MET A 77 -1.83 -10.84 3.49
N PRO A 78 -1.71 -11.96 2.73
CA PRO A 78 -2.39 -12.12 1.45
C PRO A 78 -3.91 -11.91 1.48
N VAL A 79 -4.56 -12.34 2.57
CA VAL A 79 -6.01 -12.21 2.74
C VAL A 79 -6.37 -10.74 2.93
N ALA A 80 -5.57 -10.00 3.70
CA ALA A 80 -5.71 -8.55 3.83
C ALA A 80 -5.52 -7.83 2.49
N GLU A 81 -4.47 -8.15 1.72
CA GLU A 81 -4.25 -7.54 0.39
C GLU A 81 -5.42 -7.79 -0.58
N TRP A 82 -5.93 -9.02 -0.61
CA TRP A 82 -7.11 -9.36 -1.40
C TRP A 82 -8.34 -8.57 -0.93
N HIS A 83 -8.56 -8.49 0.39
CA HIS A 83 -9.68 -7.74 0.97
C HIS A 83 -9.57 -6.23 0.71
N ALA A 84 -8.35 -5.69 0.68
CA ALA A 84 -8.08 -4.30 0.29
C ALA A 84 -8.55 -4.06 -1.15
N SER A 85 -8.14 -4.93 -2.08
CA SER A 85 -8.54 -4.82 -3.49
C SER A 85 -10.05 -4.98 -3.69
N ALA A 86 -10.70 -5.84 -2.91
CA ALA A 86 -12.16 -5.95 -2.90
C ALA A 86 -12.85 -4.68 -2.36
N SER A 87 -12.25 -4.03 -1.36
CA SER A 87 -12.72 -2.74 -0.83
C SER A 87 -12.62 -1.63 -1.88
N LEU A 88 -11.51 -1.57 -2.63
CA LEU A 88 -11.33 -0.65 -3.75
C LEU A 88 -12.38 -0.92 -4.85
N GLU A 89 -12.57 -2.18 -5.21
CA GLU A 89 -13.58 -2.58 -6.20
C GLU A 89 -14.98 -2.11 -5.77
N LEU A 90 -15.36 -2.34 -4.50
CA LEU A 90 -16.62 -1.87 -3.94
C LEU A 90 -16.75 -0.33 -4.03
N ALA A 91 -15.73 0.41 -3.62
CA ALA A 91 -15.71 1.87 -3.66
C ALA A 91 -15.91 2.41 -5.08
N LEU A 92 -15.16 1.87 -6.05
CA LEU A 92 -15.25 2.25 -7.46
C LEU A 92 -16.64 1.96 -8.03
N LYS A 93 -17.24 0.81 -7.72
CA LYS A 93 -18.60 0.46 -8.16
C LYS A 93 -19.64 1.43 -7.61
N ILE A 94 -19.48 1.89 -6.36
CA ILE A 94 -20.37 2.90 -5.77
C ILE A 94 -20.18 4.24 -6.48
N LYS A 95 -18.93 4.71 -6.64
CA LYS A 95 -18.62 6.00 -7.27
C LYS A 95 -19.10 6.08 -8.71
N SER A 96 -18.89 5.02 -9.49
CA SER A 96 -19.22 4.96 -10.92
C SER A 96 -20.64 4.50 -11.23
N ASN A 97 -21.36 3.95 -10.24
CA ASN A 97 -22.61 3.21 -10.44
C ASN A 97 -22.48 2.01 -11.43
N GLU A 98 -21.27 1.51 -11.67
CA GLU A 98 -20.99 0.38 -12.56
C GLU A 98 -20.91 -0.93 -11.79
N LYS A 99 -21.79 -1.90 -12.09
CA LYS A 99 -21.85 -3.17 -11.34
C LYS A 99 -21.15 -4.34 -12.04
N LYS A 100 -20.99 -4.27 -13.36
CA LYS A 100 -20.55 -5.39 -14.20
C LYS A 100 -19.05 -5.38 -14.51
N LYS A 101 -18.41 -4.22 -14.43
CA LYS A 101 -16.99 -4.06 -14.73
C LYS A 101 -16.14 -4.69 -13.62
N GLY A 102 -15.07 -5.36 -14.01
CA GLY A 102 -14.04 -5.85 -13.09
C GLY A 102 -13.06 -4.74 -12.69
N LEU A 103 -12.25 -4.99 -11.66
CA LEU A 103 -11.37 -4.00 -11.04
C LEU A 103 -10.51 -3.19 -12.02
N ARG A 104 -9.84 -3.83 -12.99
CA ARG A 104 -9.02 -3.12 -14.00
C ARG A 104 -9.80 -2.03 -14.74
N LYS A 105 -11.00 -2.37 -15.26
CA LYS A 105 -11.86 -1.46 -16.02
C LYS A 105 -12.47 -0.36 -15.14
N LEU A 106 -12.64 -0.65 -13.85
CA LEU A 106 -13.11 0.35 -12.88
C LEU A 106 -12.02 1.36 -12.54
N ILE A 107 -10.76 0.90 -12.40
CA ILE A 107 -9.61 1.79 -12.21
C ILE A 107 -9.43 2.66 -13.46
N GLU A 108 -9.43 2.06 -14.64
CA GLU A 108 -9.38 2.77 -15.93
C GLU A 108 -10.45 3.88 -16.01
N LEU A 109 -11.70 3.56 -15.69
CA LEU A 109 -12.79 4.54 -15.64
C LEU A 109 -12.50 5.67 -14.64
N ALA A 110 -11.94 5.37 -13.47
CA ALA A 110 -11.62 6.39 -12.48
C ALA A 110 -10.47 7.31 -12.93
N ILE A 111 -9.49 6.79 -13.67
CA ILE A 111 -8.42 7.58 -14.30
C ILE A 111 -9.02 8.49 -15.38
N GLU A 112 -9.84 7.94 -16.28
CA GLU A 112 -10.49 8.68 -17.38
C GLU A 112 -11.38 9.82 -16.87
N ASN A 113 -12.06 9.63 -15.73
CA ASN A 113 -12.89 10.66 -15.10
C ASN A 113 -12.10 11.59 -14.17
N GLY A 114 -10.80 11.39 -14.02
CA GLY A 114 -9.93 12.20 -13.16
C GLY A 114 -10.24 12.08 -11.66
N TRP A 115 -10.92 11.01 -11.23
CA TRP A 115 -11.23 10.76 -9.82
C TRP A 115 -10.01 10.31 -9.02
N ILE A 116 -9.03 9.71 -9.68
CA ILE A 116 -7.75 9.34 -9.08
C ILE A 116 -6.61 9.96 -9.87
N LYS A 117 -5.58 10.42 -9.17
CA LYS A 117 -4.42 11.10 -9.73
C LYS A 117 -3.15 10.69 -8.99
N ASN A 118 -2.00 10.84 -9.64
CA ASN A 118 -0.70 10.53 -9.05
C ASN A 118 -0.45 11.30 -7.74
N GLU A 119 -0.85 12.56 -7.70
CA GLU A 119 -0.64 13.47 -6.55
C GLU A 119 -1.40 13.03 -5.30
N GLY A 120 -2.49 12.28 -5.46
CA GLY A 120 -3.27 11.74 -4.36
C GLY A 120 -2.71 10.42 -3.81
N VAL A 121 -1.65 9.87 -4.41
CA VAL A 121 -0.98 8.66 -3.91
C VAL A 121 0.21 9.06 -3.04
N SER A 122 0.12 8.79 -1.75
CA SER A 122 1.09 9.23 -0.74
C SER A 122 2.50 8.71 -1.02
N VAL A 123 2.63 7.44 -1.42
CA VAL A 123 3.92 6.81 -1.73
C VAL A 123 4.56 7.43 -2.97
N TRP A 124 3.76 7.76 -3.99
CA TRP A 124 4.23 8.49 -5.16
C TRP A 124 4.75 9.87 -4.78
N LYS A 125 3.97 10.61 -4.00
CA LYS A 125 4.33 11.95 -3.53
C LYS A 125 5.66 11.94 -2.75
N SER A 126 5.82 11.01 -1.81
CA SER A 126 7.05 10.86 -1.05
C SER A 126 8.24 10.45 -1.92
N ALA A 127 8.04 9.55 -2.89
CA ALA A 127 9.09 9.14 -3.82
C ALA A 127 9.53 10.28 -4.74
N LYS A 128 8.57 11.05 -5.28
CA LYS A 128 8.83 12.24 -6.11
C LYS A 128 9.61 13.31 -5.35
N GLN A 129 9.16 13.65 -4.14
CA GLN A 129 9.86 14.61 -3.29
C GLN A 129 11.29 14.15 -2.97
N SER A 130 11.48 12.87 -2.65
CA SER A 130 12.81 12.33 -2.36
C SER A 130 13.72 12.33 -3.60
N TYR A 131 13.15 12.10 -4.79
CA TYR A 131 13.87 12.21 -6.06
C TYR A 131 14.31 13.66 -6.32
N GLU A 132 13.40 14.62 -6.19
CA GLU A 132 13.67 16.05 -6.38
C GLU A 132 14.76 16.54 -5.42
N GLN A 133 14.69 16.17 -4.14
CA GLN A 133 15.72 16.50 -3.14
C GLN A 133 17.08 15.92 -3.49
N ARG A 134 17.14 14.64 -3.90
CA ARG A 134 18.40 14.01 -4.33
C ARG A 134 18.97 14.66 -5.58
N LYS A 135 18.10 15.07 -6.53
CA LYS A 135 18.51 15.76 -7.75
C LYS A 135 19.18 17.10 -7.41
N VAL A 136 18.55 17.92 -6.58
CA VAL A 136 19.12 19.21 -6.14
C VAL A 136 20.45 19.01 -5.41
N MET A 137 20.51 18.08 -4.44
CA MET A 137 21.74 17.79 -3.70
C MET A 137 22.87 17.32 -4.63
N MET A 138 22.54 16.52 -5.64
CA MET A 138 23.50 16.02 -6.62
C MET A 138 23.98 17.14 -7.56
N GLU A 139 23.09 18.01 -8.02
CA GLU A 139 23.43 19.20 -8.81
C GLU A 139 24.35 20.15 -8.04
N GLU A 140 24.05 20.41 -6.76
CA GLU A 140 24.91 21.19 -5.87
C GLU A 140 26.29 20.54 -5.67
N PHE A 141 26.32 19.23 -5.44
CA PHE A 141 27.57 18.48 -5.30
C PHE A 141 28.43 18.56 -6.55
N PHE A 142 27.84 18.34 -7.74
CA PHE A 142 28.56 18.43 -9.02
C PHE A 142 29.10 19.83 -9.30
N ASN A 143 28.32 20.87 -8.99
CA ASN A 143 28.75 22.27 -9.09
C ASN A 143 29.96 22.56 -8.19
N GLN A 144 30.02 21.96 -6.99
CA GLN A 144 31.15 22.13 -6.07
C GLN A 144 32.44 21.45 -6.55
N ILE A 145 32.34 20.25 -7.13
CA ILE A 145 33.52 19.49 -7.58
C ILE A 145 33.99 19.86 -9.01
N LYS A 146 33.34 20.83 -9.68
CA LYS A 146 33.65 21.27 -11.06
C LYS A 146 33.83 20.12 -12.06
N SER A 147 33.16 18.99 -11.84
CA SER A 147 33.33 17.81 -12.69
C SER A 147 32.27 17.83 -13.79
N GLU A 148 32.70 17.95 -15.05
CA GLU A 148 31.82 17.87 -16.23
C GLU A 148 31.46 16.42 -16.60
N THR A 149 32.11 15.43 -16.00
CA THR A 149 31.98 14.02 -16.34
C THR A 149 31.09 13.28 -15.37
N THR A 150 29.77 13.39 -15.54
CA THR A 150 28.85 12.26 -15.37
C THR A 150 27.61 12.53 -16.20
N GLN A 151 27.29 11.64 -17.16
CA GLN A 151 25.94 11.56 -17.70
C GLN A 151 25.02 11.24 -16.52
N VAL A 152 24.39 12.26 -15.95
CA VAL A 152 23.28 12.06 -15.03
C VAL A 152 22.26 11.26 -15.81
N TYR A 153 22.02 10.02 -15.41
CA TYR A 153 20.90 9.22 -15.91
C TYR A 153 19.63 9.98 -15.52
N ASN A 154 19.20 10.91 -16.38
CA ASN A 154 17.93 11.60 -16.30
C ASN A 154 16.84 10.57 -16.66
N SER A 155 16.58 9.61 -15.78
CA SER A 155 15.23 9.07 -15.74
C SER A 155 14.38 10.19 -15.15
N GLU A 156 13.66 10.92 -15.99
CA GLU A 156 12.63 11.85 -15.52
C GLU A 156 11.70 11.06 -14.60
N PHE A 157 11.52 11.55 -13.37
CA PHE A 157 10.50 11.02 -12.45
C PHE A 157 9.12 11.56 -12.87
N ASP A 158 8.78 11.30 -14.13
CA ASP A 158 7.57 11.76 -14.79
C ASP A 158 6.98 10.61 -15.60
N TYR A 159 6.62 9.56 -14.88
CA TYR A 159 5.87 8.44 -15.44
C TYR A 159 4.53 8.34 -14.73
N ASP A 160 3.55 7.78 -15.44
CA ASP A 160 2.20 7.71 -14.93
C ASP A 160 2.04 6.55 -13.94
N TYR A 161 2.18 6.85 -12.65
CA TYR A 161 2.17 5.82 -11.61
C TYR A 161 0.81 5.13 -11.46
N ILE A 162 -0.30 5.86 -11.60
CA ILE A 162 -1.65 5.28 -11.57
C ILE A 162 -1.88 4.30 -12.74
N GLU A 163 -1.24 4.51 -13.89
CA GLU A 163 -1.27 3.56 -15.01
C GLU A 163 -0.53 2.27 -14.67
N VAL A 164 0.64 2.36 -14.01
CA VAL A 164 1.34 1.19 -13.47
C VAL A 164 0.48 0.46 -12.44
N LEU A 165 -0.23 1.19 -11.57
CA LEU A 165 -1.11 0.61 -10.56
C LEU A 165 -2.34 -0.08 -11.18
N LYS A 166 -2.91 0.48 -12.23
CA LYS A 166 -3.99 -0.15 -13.03
C LYS A 166 -3.57 -1.52 -13.56
N ASP A 167 -2.31 -1.68 -13.94
CA ASP A 167 -1.77 -2.92 -14.48
C ASP A 167 -1.26 -3.91 -13.42
N THR A 168 -0.99 -3.47 -12.19
CA THR A 168 -0.40 -4.30 -11.13
C THR A 168 -1.41 -4.78 -10.08
N ILE A 169 -2.34 -3.92 -9.64
CA ILE A 169 -3.31 -4.27 -8.59
C ILE A 169 -4.23 -5.44 -9.02
N PRO A 170 -4.84 -5.45 -10.22
CA PRO A 170 -5.76 -6.52 -10.59
C PRO A 170 -5.09 -7.90 -10.72
N PRO A 171 -3.90 -8.05 -11.31
CA PRO A 171 -3.18 -9.33 -11.28
C PRO A 171 -2.87 -9.82 -9.86
N ILE A 172 -2.41 -8.96 -8.94
CA ILE A 172 -2.16 -9.34 -7.54
C ILE A 172 -3.43 -9.90 -6.91
N ARG A 173 -4.55 -9.18 -7.04
CA ARG A 173 -5.87 -9.65 -6.56
C ARG A 173 -6.24 -11.01 -7.14
N ASN A 174 -6.01 -11.23 -8.45
CA ASN A 174 -6.34 -12.49 -9.11
C ASN A 174 -5.43 -13.64 -8.63
N VAL A 175 -4.14 -13.40 -8.41
CA VAL A 175 -3.20 -14.39 -7.86
C VAL A 175 -3.72 -14.94 -6.53
N TYR A 176 -4.20 -14.06 -5.64
CA TYR A 176 -4.78 -14.47 -4.36
C TYR A 176 -6.14 -15.16 -4.52
N ALA A 177 -7.01 -14.68 -5.40
CA ALA A 177 -8.29 -15.32 -5.68
C ALA A 177 -8.15 -16.74 -6.25
N HIS A 178 -7.06 -17.02 -6.97
CA HIS A 178 -6.76 -18.33 -7.53
C HIS A 178 -5.96 -19.25 -6.58
N GLY A 179 -5.74 -18.83 -5.32
CA GLY A 179 -5.12 -19.67 -4.28
C GLY A 179 -3.64 -19.98 -4.53
N LYS A 180 -2.93 -19.16 -5.32
CA LYS A 180 -1.49 -19.35 -5.52
C LYS A 180 -0.74 -19.04 -4.22
N ASN A 181 0.28 -19.85 -3.91
CA ASN A 181 1.14 -19.72 -2.73
C ASN A 181 2.14 -18.54 -2.82
N PHE A 182 1.70 -17.39 -3.35
CA PHE A 182 2.52 -16.19 -3.42
C PHE A 182 2.46 -15.44 -2.09
N LEU A 183 3.62 -15.05 -1.57
CA LEU A 183 3.74 -14.18 -0.41
C LEU A 183 4.38 -12.89 -0.91
N HIS A 184 3.56 -11.87 -1.15
CA HIS A 184 4.05 -10.57 -1.56
C HIS A 184 4.59 -9.82 -0.34
N GLY A 185 5.86 -9.38 -0.40
CA GLY A 185 6.48 -8.62 0.69
C GLY A 185 5.95 -7.18 0.87
N GLY A 186 5.05 -6.73 -0.01
CA GLY A 186 4.54 -5.35 -0.05
C GLY A 186 3.11 -5.18 0.43
N ALA A 187 2.61 -6.04 1.31
CA ALA A 187 1.21 -6.01 1.72
C ALA A 187 0.77 -4.67 2.34
N TYR A 188 1.60 -4.07 3.19
CA TYR A 188 1.30 -2.74 3.74
C TYR A 188 1.21 -1.67 2.65
N LEU A 189 2.15 -1.67 1.69
CA LEU A 189 2.17 -0.76 0.56
C LEU A 189 0.88 -0.87 -0.27
N GLN A 190 0.41 -2.10 -0.51
CA GLN A 190 -0.84 -2.33 -1.22
C GLN A 190 -2.06 -1.74 -0.47
N LEU A 191 -2.11 -1.90 0.85
CA LEU A 191 -3.17 -1.32 1.69
C LEU A 191 -3.12 0.21 1.66
N GLN A 192 -1.93 0.81 1.73
CA GLN A 192 -1.72 2.25 1.67
C GLN A 192 -2.20 2.83 0.33
N ILE A 193 -1.79 2.23 -0.79
CA ILE A 193 -2.22 2.64 -2.14
C ILE A 193 -3.76 2.54 -2.27
N VAL A 194 -4.36 1.45 -1.78
CA VAL A 194 -5.80 1.28 -1.81
C VAL A 194 -6.52 2.34 -0.98
N SER A 195 -6.02 2.64 0.21
CA SER A 195 -6.57 3.69 1.06
C SER A 195 -6.55 5.05 0.35
N ASP A 196 -5.40 5.41 -0.24
CA ASP A 196 -5.23 6.63 -1.01
C ASP A 196 -6.19 6.70 -2.20
N PHE A 197 -6.39 5.60 -2.92
CA PHE A 197 -7.34 5.55 -4.02
C PHE A 197 -8.77 5.75 -3.54
N ILE A 198 -9.20 5.04 -2.49
CA ILE A 198 -10.57 5.14 -1.98
C ILE A 198 -10.86 6.56 -1.49
N ASN A 199 -9.92 7.17 -0.77
CA ASN A 199 -10.05 8.54 -0.27
C ASN A 199 -10.14 9.57 -1.42
N GLN A 200 -9.49 9.34 -2.56
CA GLN A 200 -9.64 10.24 -3.71
C GLN A 200 -11.02 10.16 -4.38
N LEU A 201 -11.76 9.06 -4.22
CA LEU A 201 -13.05 8.87 -4.89
C LEU A 201 -14.17 9.74 -4.30
N PHE A 202 -14.04 10.24 -3.08
CA PHE A 202 -15.11 10.95 -2.38
C PHE A 202 -14.60 12.26 -1.79
N GLU A 203 -15.46 13.26 -1.70
CA GLU A 203 -15.16 14.51 -1.00
C GLU A 203 -15.34 14.28 0.50
N ASP A 204 -14.44 14.80 1.35
CA ASP A 204 -14.53 14.68 2.80
C ASP A 204 -15.56 15.64 3.42
#